data_AF-A0A1G2KZN9-F1
#
_entry.id   AF-A0A1G2KZN9-F1
#
_cell.length_a   1.000
_cell.length_b   1.000
_cell.length_c   1.000
_cell.angle_alpha   90.00
_cell.angle_beta   90.00
_cell.angle_gamma   90.00
#
_symmetry.space_group_name_H-M   'P 1'
#
loop_
_entity.id
_entity.type
_entity.pdbx_description
1 polymer ?
#
loop_
_entity_poly.entity_id
_entity_poly.type
_entity_poly.pdbx_seq_one_letter_code
_entity_poly.pdbx_strand_id
1 'polypeptide(L)'
;MTNTDKNKEQFLLNEYQNMSIFAALSTRDKKNPIYKKELPKEKEIKLIELKTYLKNKLDQYTQQYKEKVNENKHNENIEKLTQEITTEYQDILHEGNFRIGITQKLLNLYLKYLWASDKIPTPPHCPFDSIVINNLQLKNIKWTALKDIGKYKLLVEEAKRFAKDKNLSEWELELWNQK
;
A
#
# COMPACT_ATOMS: atom_id res chain seq x y z
N MET A 1 20.63 -20.85 -9.12
CA MET A 1 19.36 -20.32 -9.66
C MET A 1 19.48 -20.25 -11.16
N THR A 2 18.64 -20.97 -11.90
CA THR A 2 18.69 -21.01 -13.37
C THR A 2 18.16 -19.71 -13.98
N ASN A 3 18.42 -19.48 -15.28
CA ASN A 3 17.83 -18.33 -15.98
C ASN A 3 16.29 -18.38 -15.97
N THR A 4 15.74 -19.59 -16.05
CA THR A 4 14.30 -19.84 -15.93
C THR A 4 13.75 -19.45 -14.56
N ASP A 5 14.47 -19.75 -13.47
CA ASP A 5 14.04 -19.40 -12.12
C ASP A 5 14.03 -17.88 -11.92
N LYS A 6 15.03 -17.16 -12.45
CA LYS A 6 15.07 -15.69 -12.44
C LYS A 6 13.89 -15.08 -13.20
N ASN A 7 13.56 -15.63 -14.37
CA ASN A 7 12.43 -15.17 -15.16
C ASN A 7 11.08 -15.40 -14.45
N LYS A 8 10.92 -16.56 -13.78
CA LYS A 8 9.73 -16.85 -12.97
C LYS A 8 9.60 -15.89 -11.79
N GLU A 9 10.70 -15.62 -11.10
CA GLU A 9 10.71 -14.67 -9.98
C GLU A 9 10.34 -13.25 -10.46
N GLN A 10 10.94 -12.79 -11.55
CA GLN A 10 10.62 -11.48 -12.11
C GLN A 10 9.16 -11.37 -12.54
N PHE A 11 8.60 -12.43 -13.14
CA PHE A 11 7.18 -12.50 -13.49
C PHE A 11 6.29 -12.34 -12.25
N LEU A 12 6.55 -13.12 -11.19
CA LEU A 12 5.77 -13.05 -9.96
C LEU A 12 5.88 -11.68 -9.27
N LEU A 13 7.07 -11.09 -9.23
CA LEU A 13 7.25 -9.73 -8.68
C LEU A 13 6.42 -8.71 -9.44
N ASN A 14 6.40 -8.77 -10.78
CA ASN A 14 5.57 -7.90 -11.59
C ASN A 14 4.06 -8.12 -11.32
N GLU A 15 3.62 -9.35 -11.12
CA GLU A 15 2.22 -9.64 -10.75
C GLU A 15 1.86 -9.08 -9.38
N TYR A 16 2.71 -9.25 -8.37
CA TYR A 16 2.50 -8.67 -7.03
C TYR A 16 2.41 -7.14 -7.08
N GLN A 17 3.27 -6.49 -7.87
CA GLN A 17 3.20 -5.04 -8.09
C GLN A 17 1.89 -4.65 -8.77
N ASN A 18 1.50 -5.31 -9.87
CA ASN A 18 0.29 -5.00 -10.61
C ASN A 18 -0.96 -5.15 -9.74
N MET A 19 -1.06 -6.24 -8.98
CA MET A 19 -2.18 -6.49 -8.07
C MET A 19 -2.25 -5.43 -6.96
N SER A 20 -1.11 -5.06 -6.39
CA SER A 20 -1.05 -4.05 -5.33
C SER A 20 -1.43 -2.65 -5.84
N ILE A 21 -0.90 -2.26 -7.00
CA ILE A 21 -1.24 -1.00 -7.68
C ILE A 21 -2.72 -0.97 -8.04
N PHE A 22 -3.25 -2.05 -8.63
CA PHE A 22 -4.66 -2.12 -8.98
C PHE A 22 -5.57 -2.01 -7.76
N ALA A 23 -5.26 -2.74 -6.68
CA ALA A 23 -6.06 -2.71 -5.46
C ALA A 23 -6.05 -1.33 -4.77
N ALA A 24 -4.91 -0.64 -4.77
CA ALA A 24 -4.79 0.68 -4.15
C ALA A 24 -5.43 1.80 -4.98
N LEU A 25 -5.30 1.75 -6.31
CA LEU A 25 -5.72 2.85 -7.19
C LEU A 25 -7.15 2.69 -7.73
N SER A 26 -7.73 1.48 -7.74
CA SER A 26 -9.09 1.21 -8.22
C SER A 26 -10.18 1.46 -7.16
N THR A 27 -10.08 2.57 -6.44
CA THR A 27 -11.04 2.90 -5.38
C THR A 27 -12.40 3.30 -5.97
N ARG A 28 -13.49 2.89 -5.33
CA ARG A 28 -14.87 3.26 -5.71
C ARG A 28 -15.39 4.49 -4.95
N ASP A 29 -14.51 5.21 -4.24
CA ASP A 29 -14.90 6.37 -3.44
C ASP A 29 -15.11 7.61 -4.34
N LYS A 30 -16.37 7.85 -4.71
CA LYS A 30 -16.75 9.01 -5.55
C LYS A 30 -16.47 10.36 -4.89
N LYS A 31 -16.40 10.42 -3.55
CA LYS A 31 -16.10 11.66 -2.80
C LYS A 31 -14.60 11.95 -2.78
N ASN A 32 -13.79 10.89 -2.79
CA ASN A 32 -12.34 10.95 -2.72
C ASN A 32 -11.74 10.10 -3.86
N PRO A 33 -11.91 10.49 -5.14
CA PRO A 33 -11.22 9.80 -6.23
C PRO A 33 -9.70 9.97 -6.09
N ILE A 34 -8.91 9.09 -6.74
CA ILE A 34 -7.43 9.25 -6.76
C ILE A 34 -7.05 10.44 -7.65
N TYR A 35 -7.64 10.47 -8.84
CA TYR A 35 -7.31 11.43 -9.89
C TYR A 35 -8.36 12.52 -9.99
N LYS A 36 -7.98 13.63 -10.63
CA LYS A 36 -8.95 14.65 -11.05
C LYS A 36 -9.98 14.04 -12.00
N LYS A 37 -11.23 14.50 -11.92
CA LYS A 37 -12.34 14.01 -12.75
C LYS A 37 -12.13 14.34 -14.22
N GLU A 38 -11.60 15.52 -14.48
CA GLU A 38 -11.28 16.02 -15.81
C GLU A 38 -9.77 16.19 -15.87
N LEU A 39 -9.16 15.40 -16.75
CA LEU A 39 -7.72 15.43 -16.98
C LEU A 39 -7.49 15.83 -18.44
N PRO A 40 -6.69 16.87 -18.72
CA PRO A 40 -6.30 17.19 -20.08
C PRO A 40 -5.61 15.99 -20.74
N LYS A 41 -5.85 15.78 -22.04
CA LYS A 41 -5.35 14.59 -22.76
C LYS A 41 -3.83 14.48 -22.70
N GLU A 42 -3.12 15.60 -22.75
CA GLU A 42 -1.68 15.70 -22.61
C GLU A 42 -1.15 15.25 -21.23
N LYS A 43 -2.01 15.19 -20.22
CA LYS A 43 -1.66 14.73 -18.86
C LYS A 43 -1.97 13.24 -18.64
N GLU A 44 -2.66 12.56 -19.56
CA GLU A 44 -2.92 11.12 -19.44
C GLU A 44 -1.63 10.29 -19.40
N ILE A 45 -0.56 10.76 -20.06
CA ILE A 45 0.76 10.12 -19.99
C ILE A 45 1.29 10.02 -18.55
N LYS A 46 0.99 11.01 -17.70
CA LYS A 46 1.40 11.00 -16.28
C LYS A 46 0.76 9.88 -15.48
N LEU A 47 -0.40 9.36 -15.89
CA LEU A 47 -1.01 8.18 -15.26
C LEU A 47 -0.18 6.92 -15.50
N ILE A 48 0.43 6.81 -16.68
CA ILE A 48 1.33 5.71 -17.04
C ILE A 48 2.66 5.89 -16.31
N GLU A 49 3.21 7.10 -16.30
CA GLU A 49 4.43 7.44 -15.57
C GLU A 49 4.30 7.14 -14.07
N LEU A 50 3.17 7.52 -13.44
CA LEU A 50 2.91 7.20 -12.04
C LEU A 50 2.92 5.69 -11.80
N LYS A 51 2.26 4.90 -12.65
CA LYS A 51 2.26 3.44 -12.49
C LYS A 51 3.67 2.85 -12.60
N THR A 52 4.46 3.32 -13.57
CA THR A 52 5.87 2.91 -13.74
C THR A 52 6.70 3.31 -12.52
N TYR A 53 6.51 4.53 -12.02
CA TYR A 53 7.16 5.02 -10.81
C TYR A 53 6.84 4.14 -9.60
N LEU A 54 5.57 3.80 -9.40
CA LEU A 54 5.14 2.92 -8.32
C LEU A 54 5.79 1.55 -8.41
N LYS A 55 5.86 0.93 -9.60
CA LYS A 55 6.57 -0.35 -9.78
C LYS A 55 8.03 -0.25 -9.36
N ASN A 56 8.74 0.75 -9.86
CA ASN A 56 10.15 0.98 -9.53
C ASN A 56 10.35 1.20 -8.01
N LYS A 57 9.44 1.93 -7.36
CA LYS A 57 9.48 2.12 -5.90
C LYS A 57 9.21 0.84 -5.13
N LEU A 58 8.27 0.02 -5.57
CA LEU A 58 8.02 -1.28 -4.96
C LEU A 58 9.23 -2.21 -5.09
N ASP A 59 9.94 -2.21 -6.22
CA ASP A 59 11.20 -2.96 -6.36
C ASP A 59 12.30 -2.48 -5.41
N GLN A 60 12.41 -1.16 -5.20
CA GLN A 60 13.33 -0.61 -4.20
C GLN A 60 12.95 -1.07 -2.79
N TYR A 61 11.66 -1.06 -2.45
CA TYR A 61 11.19 -1.58 -1.17
C TYR A 61 11.43 -3.07 -1.02
N THR A 62 11.32 -3.89 -2.07
CA THR A 62 11.70 -5.31 -1.99
C THR A 62 13.11 -5.49 -1.43
N GLN A 63 14.08 -4.70 -1.87
CA GLN A 63 15.44 -4.79 -1.34
C GLN A 63 15.51 -4.32 0.12
N GLN A 64 14.83 -3.23 0.46
CA GLN A 64 14.82 -2.68 1.81
C GLN A 64 14.18 -3.62 2.85
N TYR A 65 13.12 -4.34 2.46
CA TYR A 65 12.35 -5.20 3.35
C TYR A 65 12.84 -6.65 3.38
N LYS A 66 13.92 -7.00 2.67
CA LYS A 66 14.62 -8.28 2.89
C LYS A 66 15.13 -8.42 4.32
N GLU A 67 15.50 -7.30 4.93
CA GLU A 67 15.84 -7.20 6.34
C GLU A 67 14.63 -6.74 7.16
N LYS A 68 14.64 -7.03 8.47
CA LYS A 68 13.57 -6.61 9.37
C LYS A 68 13.49 -5.08 9.44
N VAL A 69 12.40 -4.50 8.94
CA VAL A 69 12.09 -3.07 9.04
C VAL A 69 11.21 -2.82 10.26
N ASN A 70 11.64 -1.91 11.13
CA ASN A 70 10.83 -1.52 12.29
C ASN A 70 9.67 -0.59 11.89
N GLU A 71 8.69 -0.47 12.79
CA GLU A 71 7.46 0.29 12.56
C GLU A 71 7.71 1.78 12.25
N ASN A 72 8.63 2.44 12.97
CA ASN A 72 8.96 3.84 12.71
C ASN A 72 9.48 4.03 11.28
N LYS A 73 10.40 3.16 10.85
CA LYS A 73 10.94 3.22 9.49
C LYS A 73 9.88 2.90 8.44
N HIS A 74 8.99 1.97 8.73
CA HIS A 74 7.88 1.64 7.84
C HIS A 74 6.91 2.83 7.67
N ASN A 75 6.58 3.53 8.76
CA ASN A 75 5.79 4.76 8.71
C ASN A 75 6.48 5.85 7.89
N GLU A 76 7.79 6.07 8.08
CA GLU A 76 8.58 6.99 7.26
C GLU A 76 8.53 6.63 5.77
N ASN A 77 8.61 5.34 5.43
CA ASN A 77 8.53 4.89 4.04
C ASN A 77 7.16 5.25 3.43
N ILE A 78 6.07 5.06 4.17
CA ILE A 78 4.72 5.42 3.73
C ILE A 78 4.58 6.93 3.54
N GLU A 79 5.02 7.74 4.50
CA GLU A 79 4.98 9.20 4.38
C GLU A 79 5.82 9.70 3.22
N LYS A 80 7.05 9.21 3.11
CA LYS A 80 7.97 9.59 2.04
C LYS A 80 7.39 9.28 0.66
N LEU A 81 6.90 8.06 0.43
CA LEU A 81 6.29 7.70 -0.84
C LEU A 81 5.06 8.58 -1.14
N THR A 82 4.26 8.89 -0.13
CA THR A 82 3.08 9.77 -0.28
C THR A 82 3.50 11.18 -0.70
N GLN A 83 4.53 11.74 -0.07
CA GLN A 83 5.05 13.07 -0.37
C GLN A 83 5.73 13.14 -1.73
N GLU A 84 6.52 12.12 -2.11
CA GLU A 84 7.16 12.02 -3.42
C GLU A 84 6.11 12.03 -4.54
N ILE A 85 5.07 11.18 -4.42
CA ILE A 85 3.98 11.13 -5.42
C ILE A 85 3.19 12.43 -5.44
N THR A 86 2.88 12.98 -4.27
CA THR A 86 2.15 14.25 -4.17
C THR A 86 2.91 15.37 -4.89
N THR A 87 4.20 15.49 -4.65
CA THR A 87 5.03 16.55 -5.23
C THR A 87 5.10 16.45 -6.76
N GLU A 88 5.38 15.25 -7.27
CA GLU A 88 5.63 15.01 -8.70
C GLU A 88 4.34 14.99 -9.54
N TYR A 89 3.26 14.46 -8.96
CA TYR A 89 2.01 14.17 -9.69
C TYR A 89 0.81 15.01 -9.23
N GLN A 90 0.99 16.04 -8.39
CA GLN A 90 -0.11 16.92 -7.92
C GLN A 90 -1.06 17.40 -9.03
N ASP A 91 -0.57 17.60 -10.25
CA ASP A 91 -1.36 18.10 -11.36
C ASP A 91 -2.41 17.10 -11.87
N ILE A 92 -2.23 15.80 -11.61
CA ILE A 92 -3.19 14.75 -11.97
C ILE A 92 -4.02 14.25 -10.77
N LEU A 93 -3.59 14.56 -9.55
CA LEU A 93 -4.19 14.05 -8.32
C LEU A 93 -5.39 14.87 -7.87
N HIS A 94 -6.39 14.19 -7.30
CA HIS A 94 -7.53 14.85 -6.68
C HIS A 94 -7.07 15.74 -5.52
N GLU A 95 -7.51 17.00 -5.51
CA GLU A 95 -7.06 18.02 -4.55
C GLU A 95 -5.53 18.19 -4.49
N GLY A 96 -4.81 17.78 -5.55
CA GLY A 96 -3.36 17.89 -5.63
C GLY A 96 -2.58 17.01 -4.67
N ASN A 97 -3.21 16.03 -4.01
CA ASN A 97 -2.58 15.25 -2.94
C ASN A 97 -2.73 13.75 -3.13
N PHE A 98 -1.63 13.02 -2.94
CA PHE A 98 -1.68 11.58 -2.74
C PHE A 98 -1.97 11.30 -1.27
N ARG A 99 -2.76 10.28 -0.98
CA ARG A 99 -3.33 10.06 0.36
C ARG A 99 -2.61 8.91 1.06
N ILE A 100 -2.26 9.12 2.32
CA ILE A 100 -1.61 8.12 3.19
C ILE A 100 -2.34 6.77 3.15
N GLY A 101 -3.66 6.78 3.17
CA GLY A 101 -4.44 5.55 3.12
C GLY A 101 -4.28 4.76 1.82
N ILE A 102 -4.04 5.43 0.70
CA ILE A 102 -3.74 4.77 -0.58
C ILE A 102 -2.33 4.19 -0.56
N THR A 103 -1.36 4.97 -0.07
CA THR A 103 0.04 4.54 0.02
C THR A 103 0.23 3.35 0.96
N GLN A 104 -0.37 3.36 2.14
CA GLN A 104 -0.29 2.22 3.06
C GLN A 104 -0.95 0.98 2.45
N LYS A 105 -2.08 1.12 1.74
CA LYS A 105 -2.74 -0.02 1.11
C LYS A 105 -1.86 -0.63 0.03
N LEU A 106 -1.23 0.23 -0.78
CA LEU A 106 -0.28 -0.17 -1.82
C LEU A 106 0.91 -0.93 -1.24
N LEU A 107 1.63 -0.31 -0.30
CA LEU A 107 2.87 -0.86 0.23
C LEU A 107 2.59 -2.13 1.05
N ASN A 108 1.63 -2.10 1.97
CA ASN A 108 1.41 -3.22 2.88
C ASN A 108 0.84 -4.44 2.16
N LEU A 109 0.03 -4.24 1.10
CA LEU A 109 -0.45 -5.35 0.28
C LEU A 109 0.69 -5.96 -0.53
N TYR A 110 1.59 -5.14 -1.07
CA TYR A 110 2.78 -5.64 -1.76
C TYR A 110 3.68 -6.45 -0.83
N LEU A 111 3.96 -5.93 0.38
CA LEU A 111 4.73 -6.64 1.39
C LEU A 111 4.04 -7.94 1.82
N LYS A 112 2.70 -7.96 1.92
CA LYS A 112 1.94 -9.20 2.17
C LYS A 112 2.21 -10.26 1.10
N TYR A 113 2.21 -9.89 -0.19
CA TYR A 113 2.53 -10.85 -1.26
C TYR A 113 3.96 -11.40 -1.16
N LEU A 114 4.93 -10.53 -0.89
CA LEU A 114 6.32 -10.94 -0.70
C LEU A 114 6.48 -11.88 0.50
N TRP A 115 5.87 -11.55 1.62
CA TRP A 115 5.91 -12.35 2.84
C TRP A 115 5.22 -13.70 2.66
N ALA A 116 4.01 -13.73 2.07
CA ALA A 116 3.28 -14.96 1.78
C ALA A 116 3.98 -15.86 0.73
N SER A 117 5.02 -15.35 0.08
CA SER A 117 5.87 -16.08 -0.87
C SER A 117 7.30 -16.30 -0.36
N ASP A 118 7.51 -16.16 0.96
CA ASP A 118 8.78 -16.36 1.67
C ASP A 118 9.94 -15.50 1.14
N LYS A 119 9.64 -14.33 0.57
CA LYS A 119 10.65 -13.41 0.00
C LYS A 119 11.21 -12.41 1.01
N ILE A 120 10.44 -12.11 2.05
CA ILE A 120 10.79 -11.17 3.12
C ILE A 120 10.33 -11.73 4.48
N PRO A 121 10.94 -11.30 5.60
CA PRO A 121 10.39 -11.55 6.93
C PRO A 121 9.01 -10.90 7.12
N THR A 122 8.32 -11.28 8.20
CA THR A 122 7.00 -10.74 8.53
C THR A 122 6.99 -9.21 8.52
N PRO A 123 6.11 -8.56 7.72
CA PRO A 123 6.04 -7.12 7.67
C PRO A 123 5.55 -6.52 8.99
N PRO A 124 5.83 -5.24 9.27
CA PRO A 124 5.38 -4.61 10.51
C PRO A 124 3.86 -4.43 10.52
N HIS A 125 3.25 -4.04 9.39
CA HIS A 125 1.82 -3.73 9.30
C HIS A 125 1.11 -4.58 8.23
N CYS A 126 -0.19 -4.80 8.44
CA CYS A 126 -1.11 -5.33 7.44
C CYS A 126 -1.69 -4.21 6.54
N PRO A 127 -2.26 -4.55 5.37
CA PRO A 127 -2.99 -3.58 4.55
C PRO A 127 -4.33 -3.19 5.18
N PHE A 128 -4.47 -1.92 5.58
CA PHE A 128 -5.74 -1.42 6.11
C PHE A 128 -6.70 -1.06 4.97
N ASP A 129 -7.69 -1.91 4.73
CA ASP A 129 -8.83 -1.62 3.87
C ASP A 129 -10.14 -1.64 4.66
N SER A 130 -11.27 -1.55 3.96
CA SER A 130 -12.59 -1.59 4.60
C SER A 130 -12.82 -2.88 5.37
N ILE A 131 -12.24 -4.01 4.98
CA ILE A 131 -12.42 -5.29 5.66
C ILE A 131 -11.71 -5.23 7.01
N VAL A 132 -10.43 -4.86 7.00
CA VAL A 132 -9.64 -4.76 8.23
C VAL A 132 -10.23 -3.69 9.16
N ILE A 133 -10.54 -2.50 8.64
CA ILE A 133 -11.07 -1.39 9.44
C ILE A 133 -12.43 -1.74 10.04
N ASN A 134 -13.30 -2.46 9.34
CA ASN A 134 -14.61 -2.85 9.87
C ASN A 134 -14.53 -3.82 11.06
N ASN A 135 -13.40 -4.51 11.23
CA ASN A 135 -13.14 -5.36 12.39
C ASN A 135 -12.61 -4.59 13.60
N LEU A 136 -12.34 -3.29 13.47
CA LEU A 136 -11.89 -2.41 14.55
C LEU A 136 -13.07 -1.71 15.23
N GLN A 137 -12.84 -1.12 16.42
CA GLN A 137 -13.86 -0.30 17.08
C GLN A 137 -13.97 1.11 16.47
N LEU A 138 -12.99 1.52 15.67
CA LEU A 138 -12.97 2.82 15.00
C LEU A 138 -14.05 2.90 13.91
N LYS A 139 -15.07 3.73 14.16
CA LYS A 139 -16.18 3.94 13.23
C LYS A 139 -15.89 5.07 12.24
N ASN A 140 -16.50 4.98 11.06
CA ASN A 140 -16.51 6.01 10.03
C ASN A 140 -15.13 6.38 9.44
N ILE A 141 -14.11 5.54 9.63
CA ILE A 141 -12.81 5.74 8.96
C ILE A 141 -12.86 5.12 7.57
N LYS A 142 -12.58 5.94 6.55
CA LYS A 142 -12.38 5.48 5.18
C LYS A 142 -10.90 5.57 4.85
N TRP A 143 -10.26 4.43 4.63
CA TRP A 143 -8.85 4.39 4.20
C TRP A 143 -8.64 5.19 2.92
N THR A 144 -9.61 5.18 2.00
CA THR A 144 -9.56 5.95 0.74
C THR A 144 -9.51 7.46 0.95
N ALA A 145 -9.94 7.99 2.10
CA ALA A 145 -9.96 9.42 2.40
C ALA A 145 -8.86 9.84 3.41
N LEU A 146 -8.01 8.90 3.84
CA LEU A 146 -7.03 9.11 4.90
C LEU A 146 -5.81 9.88 4.39
N LYS A 147 -5.65 11.13 4.84
CA LYS A 147 -4.56 12.03 4.41
C LYS A 147 -3.38 12.11 5.38
N ASP A 148 -3.59 11.71 6.64
CA ASP A 148 -2.66 11.99 7.74
C ASP A 148 -2.04 10.70 8.29
N ILE A 149 -0.73 10.73 8.57
CA ILE A 149 -0.03 9.59 9.16
C ILE A 149 -0.46 9.34 10.60
N GLY A 150 -0.83 10.39 11.35
CA GLY A 150 -1.29 10.26 12.74
C GLY A 150 -2.54 9.40 12.82
N LYS A 151 -3.53 9.66 11.97
CA LYS A 151 -4.75 8.84 11.85
C LYS A 151 -4.46 7.42 11.38
N TYR A 152 -3.47 7.21 10.52
CA TYR A 152 -3.00 5.86 10.17
C TYR A 152 -2.40 5.14 11.37
N LYS A 153 -1.55 5.81 12.16
CA LYS A 153 -0.98 5.26 13.39
C LYS A 153 -2.08 4.89 14.41
N LEU A 154 -3.17 5.66 14.49
CA LEU A 154 -4.32 5.29 15.32
C LEU A 154 -4.99 3.97 14.86
N LEU A 155 -5.08 3.72 13.55
CA LEU A 155 -5.57 2.43 13.02
C LEU A 155 -4.63 1.28 13.41
N VAL A 156 -3.32 1.51 13.33
CA VAL A 156 -2.29 0.55 13.70
C VAL A 156 -2.40 0.18 15.18
N GLU A 157 -2.45 1.18 16.06
CA GLU A 157 -2.57 0.96 17.50
C GLU A 157 -3.87 0.23 17.87
N GLU A 158 -4.98 0.58 17.22
CA GLU A 158 -6.23 -0.13 17.43
C GLU A 158 -6.13 -1.59 16.96
N ALA A 159 -5.56 -1.85 15.78
CA ALA A 159 -5.38 -3.21 15.27
C ALA A 159 -4.47 -4.05 16.18
N LYS A 160 -3.42 -3.46 16.78
CA LYS A 160 -2.56 -4.18 17.74
C LYS A 160 -3.35 -4.71 18.93
N ARG A 161 -4.35 -3.95 19.42
CA ARG A 161 -5.23 -4.42 20.51
C ARG A 161 -6.04 -5.65 20.13
N PHE A 162 -6.47 -5.75 18.87
CA PHE A 162 -7.19 -6.92 18.34
C PHE A 162 -6.26 -8.10 18.03
N ALA A 163 -5.07 -7.82 17.53
CA ALA A 163 -4.05 -8.82 17.21
C ALA A 163 -3.46 -9.48 18.47
N LYS A 164 -3.54 -8.81 19.63
CA LYS A 164 -2.94 -9.24 20.90
C LYS A 164 -1.43 -9.47 20.73
N ASP A 165 -0.97 -10.70 20.89
CA ASP A 165 0.45 -11.06 20.78
C ASP A 165 0.89 -11.35 19.33
N LYS A 166 -0.05 -11.39 18.37
CA LYS A 166 0.25 -11.66 16.96
C LYS A 166 0.77 -10.42 16.25
N ASN A 167 1.63 -10.62 15.25
CA ASN A 167 1.94 -9.54 14.33
C ASN A 167 0.69 -9.16 13.51
N LEU A 168 0.56 -7.88 13.13
CA LEU A 168 -0.60 -7.39 12.39
C LEU A 168 -0.83 -8.12 11.06
N SER A 169 0.24 -8.46 10.34
CA SER A 169 0.17 -9.22 9.09
C SER A 169 -0.35 -10.64 9.28
N GLU A 170 -0.01 -11.29 10.41
CA GLU A 170 -0.52 -12.62 10.75
C GLU A 170 -2.00 -12.55 11.13
N TRP A 171 -2.37 -11.61 12.00
CA TRP A 171 -3.76 -11.38 12.38
C TRP A 171 -4.65 -11.07 11.17
N GLU A 172 -4.20 -10.21 10.25
CA GLU A 172 -4.96 -9.91 9.04
C GLU A 172 -5.06 -11.10 8.08
N LEU A 173 -4.03 -11.96 8.00
CA LEU A 173 -4.08 -13.18 7.19
C LEU A 173 -5.13 -14.16 7.74
N GLU A 174 -5.26 -14.29 9.05
CA GLU A 174 -6.33 -15.09 9.67
C GLU A 174 -7.72 -14.53 9.34
N LEU A 175 -7.90 -13.20 9.45
CA LEU A 175 -9.16 -12.55 9.05
C LEU A 175 -9.49 -12.78 7.57
N TRP A 176 -8.48 -12.85 6.71
CA TRP A 176 -8.67 -13.12 5.29
C TRP A 176 -9.12 -14.57 5.03
N ASN A 177 -8.54 -15.54 5.74
CA ASN A 177 -8.86 -16.97 5.61
C ASN A 177 -10.21 -17.38 6.23
N GLN A 178 -10.79 -16.56 7.11
CA GLN A 178 -12.08 -16.82 7.75
C GLN A 178 -13.29 -16.44 6.87
N LYS A 179 -13.04 -15.94 5.66
CA LYS A 179 -14.07 -15.57 4.68
C LYS A 179 -14.39 -16.70 3.72
#